data_AF-A0A5C5TMA3-F1
#
_entry.id   AF-A0A5C5TMA3-F1
#
_cell.length_a   1.000
_cell.length_b   1.000
_cell.length_c   1.000
_cell.angle_alpha   90.00
_cell.angle_beta   90.00
_cell.angle_gamma   90.00
#
_symmetry.space_group_name_H-M   'P 1'
#
loop_
_entity.id
_entity.type
_entity.pdbx_description
1 polymer ?
#
loop_
_entity_poly.entity_id
_entity_poly.type
_entity_poly.pdbx_seq_one_letter_code
_entity_poly.pdbx_strand_id
1 'polypeptide(L)'
;MKKISLLGLTLLSMISLAACRQQSSNSQTPIVETISSSEQPTSSSQELVVNTELRQKFDSILVGDSSNAGDGGQSLEEVKNLLGEAKATNTTEINGVTAENLTWTDGDVTISVAFVDGKVVNKAITGFLFKRDSNIGLTNFNELALGTSYADVVAVWGEPDIYTESKVLGSKSVGATWFSNIKGSDPAANAFLVFTDDSVAQKEQTDMTD
;
A
#
# COMPACT_ATOMS: atom_id res chain seq x y z
N MET A 1 -33.65 -23.86 -16.42
CA MET A 1 -33.30 -25.02 -15.57
C MET A 1 -32.42 -25.98 -16.36
N LYS A 2 -31.12 -26.02 -16.09
CA LYS A 2 -30.24 -27.17 -16.36
C LYS A 2 -29.21 -27.19 -15.22
N LYS A 3 -29.33 -28.21 -14.37
CA LYS A 3 -28.47 -28.47 -13.22
C LYS A 3 -27.20 -29.13 -13.75
N ILE A 4 -26.03 -28.65 -13.34
CA ILE A 4 -24.77 -29.38 -13.50
C ILE A 4 -24.16 -29.53 -12.11
N SER A 5 -23.87 -30.78 -11.80
CA SER A 5 -23.57 -31.30 -10.47
C SER A 5 -22.10 -31.09 -10.11
N LEU A 6 -21.92 -30.84 -8.82
CA LEU A 6 -20.76 -30.99 -7.96
C LEU A 6 -19.85 -32.18 -8.32
N LEU A 7 -18.53 -31.95 -8.35
CA LEU A 7 -17.50 -32.96 -8.07
C LEU A 7 -16.28 -32.24 -7.47
N GLY A 8 -16.12 -32.39 -6.15
CA GLY A 8 -14.93 -31.97 -5.43
C GLY A 8 -13.78 -32.94 -5.66
N LEU A 9 -12.55 -32.41 -5.66
CA LEU A 9 -11.35 -33.20 -5.54
C LEU A 9 -10.34 -32.44 -4.67
N THR A 10 -10.33 -32.77 -3.38
CA THR A 10 -9.24 -32.45 -2.46
C THR A 10 -8.07 -33.38 -2.74
N LEU A 11 -6.86 -32.85 -2.98
CA LEU A 11 -5.63 -33.60 -2.78
C LEU A 11 -4.63 -32.76 -1.99
N LEU A 12 -4.48 -33.14 -0.71
CA LEU A 12 -3.31 -32.86 0.11
C LEU A 12 -2.09 -33.56 -0.49
N SER A 13 -0.95 -32.87 -0.57
CA SER A 13 0.36 -33.51 -0.69
C SER A 13 1.44 -32.59 -0.13
N MET A 14 1.84 -32.89 1.10
CA MET A 14 3.02 -32.35 1.77
C MET A 14 4.28 -32.83 1.07
N ILE A 15 5.26 -31.96 0.82
CA ILE A 15 6.62 -32.38 0.51
C ILE A 15 7.56 -31.79 1.57
N SER A 16 8.23 -32.74 2.22
CA SER A 16 9.12 -32.63 3.37
C SER A 16 10.42 -31.87 3.09
N LEU A 17 10.88 -31.15 4.12
CA LEU A 17 12.25 -30.64 4.22
C LEU A 17 13.26 -31.80 4.18
N ALA A 18 14.26 -31.69 3.30
CA ALA A 18 15.48 -32.46 3.37
C ALA A 18 16.66 -31.48 3.51
N ALA A 19 17.25 -31.46 4.69
CA ALA A 19 18.57 -30.89 4.92
C ALA A 19 19.59 -32.02 4.82
N CYS A 20 20.63 -31.87 3.99
CA CYS A 20 21.95 -32.44 4.23
C CYS A 20 23.01 -31.84 3.28
N ARG A 21 24.19 -31.64 3.85
CA ARG A 21 25.38 -30.93 3.36
C ARG A 21 26.26 -31.76 2.41
N GLN A 22 26.95 -31.04 1.50
CA GLN A 22 28.31 -31.17 0.92
C GLN A 22 28.87 -32.54 0.45
N GLN A 23 29.31 -32.61 -0.82
CA GLN A 23 30.72 -32.83 -1.24
C GLN A 23 30.90 -32.52 -2.76
N SER A 24 32.11 -32.05 -3.10
CA SER A 24 32.54 -31.21 -4.22
C SER A 24 33.12 -31.93 -5.46
N SER A 25 33.11 -31.27 -6.64
CA SER A 25 34.17 -31.17 -7.69
C SER A 25 33.53 -30.80 -9.05
N ASN A 26 34.01 -29.95 -9.96
CA ASN A 26 35.18 -29.07 -10.13
C ASN A 26 34.90 -28.22 -11.41
N SER A 27 35.16 -26.90 -11.42
CA SER A 27 35.81 -26.14 -12.53
C SER A 27 35.68 -24.61 -12.39
N GLN A 28 36.85 -23.98 -12.18
CA GLN A 28 37.33 -22.65 -12.61
C GLN A 28 36.85 -21.33 -11.95
N THR A 29 37.78 -20.72 -11.19
CA THR A 29 37.96 -19.29 -10.78
C THR A 29 39.32 -18.79 -11.35
N PRO A 30 39.69 -17.48 -11.42
CA PRO A 30 39.68 -16.44 -10.37
C PRO A 30 39.26 -15.02 -10.90
N ILE A 31 39.12 -13.90 -10.17
CA ILE A 31 39.95 -13.25 -9.14
C ILE A 31 39.06 -12.38 -8.23
N VAL A 32 39.47 -12.35 -6.97
CA VAL A 32 38.97 -11.61 -5.80
C VAL A 32 39.39 -10.13 -5.85
N GLU A 33 38.49 -9.21 -5.51
CA GLU A 33 38.86 -8.12 -4.60
C GLU A 33 37.87 -8.00 -3.45
N THR A 34 38.48 -8.09 -2.27
CA THR A 34 37.99 -7.87 -0.92
C THR A 34 37.45 -6.46 -0.72
N ILE A 35 36.31 -6.32 -0.04
CA ILE A 35 36.14 -5.24 0.94
C ILE A 35 35.62 -5.86 2.24
N SER A 36 36.39 -5.61 3.29
CA SER A 36 36.20 -6.03 4.68
C SER A 36 34.92 -5.51 5.32
N SER A 37 34.51 -6.25 6.35
CA SER A 37 33.56 -5.92 7.40
C SER A 37 33.61 -4.49 7.91
N SER A 38 32.45 -3.85 8.01
CA SER A 38 32.01 -3.16 9.24
C SER A 38 30.54 -2.74 9.13
N GLU A 39 29.80 -3.04 10.20
CA GLU A 39 28.55 -2.42 10.65
C GLU A 39 27.21 -2.95 10.09
N GLN A 40 26.61 -3.81 10.92
CA GLN A 40 25.19 -4.09 11.07
C GLN A 40 24.34 -2.81 11.11
N PRO A 41 23.28 -2.66 10.30
CA PRO A 41 22.13 -1.88 10.71
C PRO A 41 21.29 -2.75 11.66
N THR A 42 21.37 -2.40 12.93
CA THR A 42 20.39 -2.81 13.94
C THR A 42 19.04 -2.18 13.56
N SER A 43 17.96 -2.97 13.70
CA SER A 43 16.58 -2.52 13.92
C SER A 43 16.13 -1.28 13.14
N SER A 44 15.54 -1.47 11.96
CA SER A 44 14.75 -0.43 11.28
C SER A 44 13.53 -0.10 12.15
N SER A 45 13.72 0.81 13.10
CA SER A 45 12.62 1.54 13.72
C SER A 45 12.14 2.52 12.65
N GLN A 46 10.86 2.52 12.31
CA GLN A 46 10.32 3.48 11.35
C GLN A 46 10.59 4.91 11.87
N GLU A 47 11.36 5.70 11.13
CA GLU A 47 11.61 7.10 11.50
C GLU A 47 10.32 7.92 11.27
N LEU A 48 10.02 8.84 12.18
CA LEU A 48 8.84 9.69 12.10
C LEU A 48 8.97 10.68 10.94
N VAL A 49 7.99 10.68 10.02
CA VAL A 49 7.95 11.60 8.88
C VAL A 49 6.62 12.36 8.89
N VAL A 50 6.65 13.57 9.43
CA VAL A 50 5.48 14.45 9.52
C VAL A 50 5.62 15.59 8.50
N ASN A 51 5.02 15.41 7.32
CA ASN A 51 4.76 16.50 6.39
C ASN A 51 3.25 16.71 6.21
N THR A 52 2.64 17.40 7.17
CA THR A 52 1.20 17.61 7.23
C THR A 52 0.66 18.39 6.03
N GLU A 53 1.41 19.36 5.49
CA GLU A 53 0.96 20.13 4.32
C GLU A 53 0.90 19.26 3.06
N LEU A 54 1.96 18.48 2.80
CA LEU A 54 1.99 17.57 1.66
C LEU A 54 0.91 16.50 1.78
N ARG A 55 0.68 15.97 3.00
CA ARG A 55 -0.38 15.02 3.28
C ARG A 55 -1.77 15.62 3.03
N GLN A 56 -2.05 16.84 3.50
CA GLN A 56 -3.33 17.52 3.26
C GLN A 56 -3.57 17.77 1.77
N LYS A 57 -2.52 18.17 1.04
CA LYS A 57 -2.61 18.33 -0.42
C LYS A 57 -2.96 17.00 -1.07
N PHE A 58 -2.28 15.91 -0.74
CA PHE A 58 -2.62 14.57 -1.22
C PHE A 58 -4.07 14.15 -0.94
N ASP A 59 -4.54 14.40 0.29
CA ASP A 59 -5.91 14.06 0.70
C ASP A 59 -6.96 14.83 -0.10
N SER A 60 -6.65 16.07 -0.51
CA SER A 60 -7.55 16.89 -1.33
C SER A 60 -7.66 16.48 -2.80
N ILE A 61 -6.83 15.54 -3.27
CA ILE A 61 -6.87 15.07 -4.66
C ILE A 61 -8.11 14.19 -4.89
N LEU A 62 -8.93 14.57 -5.87
CA LEU A 62 -10.12 13.80 -6.25
C LEU A 62 -9.80 12.78 -7.33
N VAL A 63 -10.17 11.53 -7.05
CA VAL A 63 -9.99 10.39 -7.97
C VAL A 63 -11.26 10.16 -8.79
N GLY A 64 -11.11 10.13 -10.10
CA GLY A 64 -12.17 9.84 -11.05
C GLY A 64 -12.25 8.36 -11.43
N ASP A 65 -13.32 8.00 -12.14
CA ASP A 65 -13.56 6.64 -12.60
C ASP A 65 -12.72 6.32 -13.84
N SER A 66 -11.74 5.43 -13.67
CA SER A 66 -10.88 4.93 -14.75
C SER A 66 -11.64 4.28 -15.91
N SER A 67 -12.83 3.72 -15.64
CA SER A 67 -13.67 3.10 -16.68
C SER A 67 -14.45 4.12 -17.51
N ASN A 68 -14.41 5.40 -17.11
CA ASN A 68 -15.04 6.52 -17.79
C ASN A 68 -14.03 7.68 -17.99
N ALA A 69 -12.83 7.37 -18.49
CA ALA A 69 -11.79 8.36 -18.80
C ALA A 69 -11.44 9.31 -17.64
N GLY A 70 -11.50 8.82 -16.40
CA GLY A 70 -11.22 9.61 -15.20
C GLY A 70 -12.29 10.63 -14.83
N ASP A 71 -13.53 10.44 -15.27
CA ASP A 71 -14.66 11.31 -14.92
C ASP A 71 -14.82 11.46 -13.40
N GLY A 72 -15.03 12.69 -12.95
CA GLY A 72 -15.01 13.09 -11.53
C GLY A 72 -13.62 13.32 -10.94
N GLY A 73 -12.55 13.02 -11.67
CA GLY A 73 -11.16 13.25 -11.24
C GLY A 73 -10.69 14.69 -11.49
N GLN A 74 -9.71 15.11 -10.69
CA GLN A 74 -8.96 16.35 -10.98
C GLN A 74 -8.15 16.20 -12.27
N SER A 75 -7.90 17.31 -12.94
CA SER A 75 -7.00 17.37 -14.09
C SER A 75 -5.53 17.36 -13.66
N LEU A 76 -4.66 16.99 -14.59
CA LEU A 76 -3.21 17.10 -14.46
C LEU A 76 -2.76 18.50 -14.03
N GLU A 77 -3.35 19.55 -14.61
CA GLU A 77 -3.04 20.94 -14.28
C GLU A 77 -3.45 21.29 -12.84
N GLU A 78 -4.63 20.89 -12.40
CA GLU A 78 -5.09 21.09 -11.01
C GLU A 78 -4.16 20.40 -10.01
N VAL A 79 -3.71 19.17 -10.29
CA VAL A 79 -2.77 18.45 -9.42
C VAL A 79 -1.39 19.14 -9.40
N LYS A 80 -0.89 19.62 -10.54
CA LYS A 80 0.36 20.39 -10.60
C LYS A 80 0.28 21.72 -9.86
N ASN A 81 -0.85 22.41 -9.94
CA ASN A 81 -1.08 23.64 -9.17
C ASN A 81 -1.09 23.38 -7.66
N LEU A 82 -1.51 22.18 -7.24
CA LEU A 82 -1.58 21.77 -5.85
C LEU A 82 -0.23 21.28 -5.29
N LEU A 83 0.45 20.39 -6.01
CA LEU A 83 1.66 19.70 -5.55
C LEU A 83 2.97 20.30 -6.11
N GLY A 84 2.89 21.18 -7.11
CA GLY A 84 4.04 21.64 -7.90
C GLY A 84 4.43 20.64 -8.99
N GLU A 85 5.62 20.82 -9.56
CA GLU A 85 6.13 19.93 -10.60
C GLU A 85 6.57 18.57 -10.03
N ALA A 86 6.24 17.50 -10.75
CA ALA A 86 6.65 16.16 -10.39
C ALA A 86 8.15 15.96 -10.57
N LYS A 87 8.73 15.10 -9.73
CA LYS A 87 10.14 14.68 -9.83
C LYS A 87 10.37 13.60 -10.88
N ALA A 88 9.34 12.81 -11.17
CA ALA A 88 9.39 11.80 -12.21
C ALA A 88 8.04 11.66 -12.91
N THR A 89 8.10 11.32 -14.20
CA THR A 89 6.94 11.00 -15.03
C THR A 89 7.24 9.72 -15.80
N ASN A 90 6.29 8.80 -15.84
CA ASN A 90 6.36 7.61 -16.68
C ASN A 90 5.00 7.32 -17.33
N THR A 91 5.03 6.82 -18.55
CA THR A 91 3.82 6.42 -19.29
C THR A 91 3.75 4.91 -19.37
N THR A 92 2.59 4.36 -19.06
CA THR A 92 2.30 2.93 -19.18
C THR A 92 1.11 2.73 -20.10
N GLU A 93 1.19 1.77 -21.02
CA GLU A 93 0.08 1.41 -21.89
C GLU A 93 -0.33 -0.04 -21.61
N ILE A 94 -1.60 -0.25 -21.30
CA ILE A 94 -2.17 -1.59 -21.08
C ILE A 94 -3.47 -1.68 -21.87
N ASN A 95 -3.57 -2.68 -22.76
CA ASN A 95 -4.75 -2.91 -23.59
C ASN A 95 -5.23 -1.67 -24.36
N GLY A 96 -4.29 -0.84 -24.83
CA GLY A 96 -4.57 0.40 -25.57
C GLY A 96 -5.04 1.58 -24.70
N VAL A 97 -5.06 1.43 -23.38
CA VAL A 97 -5.27 2.54 -22.44
C VAL A 97 -3.91 3.04 -21.98
N THR A 98 -3.64 4.31 -22.25
CA THR A 98 -2.44 5.01 -21.83
C THR A 98 -2.68 5.69 -20.49
N ALA A 99 -1.86 5.36 -19.50
CA ALA A 99 -1.82 6.04 -18.21
C ALA A 99 -0.50 6.78 -18.04
N GLU A 100 -0.58 8.07 -17.69
CA GLU A 100 0.57 8.88 -17.28
C GLU A 100 0.68 8.82 -15.75
N ASN A 101 1.85 8.48 -15.23
CA ASN A 101 2.11 8.38 -13.80
C ASN A 101 3.12 9.45 -13.40
N LEU A 102 2.71 10.35 -12.51
CA LEU A 102 3.59 11.38 -11.96
C LEU A 102 3.92 11.05 -10.51
N THR A 103 5.16 11.33 -10.12
CA THR A 103 5.65 11.08 -8.77
C THR A 103 6.28 12.35 -8.18
N TRP A 104 5.85 12.68 -6.97
CA TRP A 104 6.43 13.72 -6.11
C TRP A 104 7.10 13.02 -4.92
N THR A 105 8.27 13.51 -4.52
CA THR A 105 9.00 12.97 -3.37
C THR A 105 9.45 14.11 -2.49
N ASP A 106 9.28 13.98 -1.19
CA ASP A 106 9.82 14.90 -0.18
C ASP A 106 10.31 14.11 1.03
N GLY A 107 11.63 14.08 1.24
CA GLY A 107 12.26 13.12 2.13
C GLY A 107 11.86 11.69 1.76
N ASP A 108 11.34 10.95 2.74
CA ASP A 108 10.84 9.59 2.56
C ASP A 108 9.40 9.52 2.03
N VAL A 109 8.66 10.63 2.05
CA VAL A 109 7.29 10.67 1.54
C VAL A 109 7.29 10.66 0.02
N THR A 110 6.55 9.74 -0.56
CA THR A 110 6.32 9.68 -2.00
C THR A 110 4.82 9.73 -2.28
N ILE A 111 4.41 10.61 -3.19
CA ILE A 111 3.07 10.64 -3.77
C ILE A 111 3.18 10.21 -5.23
N SER A 112 2.35 9.25 -5.63
CA SER A 112 2.18 8.87 -7.03
C SER A 112 0.72 9.10 -7.45
N VAL A 113 0.53 9.69 -8.62
CA VAL A 113 -0.79 9.96 -9.19
C VAL A 113 -0.81 9.48 -10.63
N ALA A 114 -1.78 8.64 -10.97
CA ALA A 114 -1.99 8.14 -12.32
C ALA A 114 -3.13 8.90 -13.00
N PHE A 115 -2.93 9.22 -14.28
CA PHE A 115 -3.85 9.97 -15.11
C PHE A 115 -4.22 9.16 -16.35
N VAL A 116 -5.52 9.14 -16.69
CA VAL A 116 -6.04 8.69 -17.98
C VAL A 116 -6.78 9.87 -18.58
N ASP A 117 -6.52 10.17 -19.86
CA ASP A 117 -7.07 11.34 -20.55
C ASP A 117 -6.89 12.66 -19.77
N GLY A 118 -5.74 12.79 -19.10
CA GLY A 118 -5.37 13.96 -18.30
C GLY A 118 -6.13 14.10 -16.98
N LYS A 119 -6.87 13.07 -16.54
CA LYS A 119 -7.67 13.04 -15.32
C LYS A 119 -7.21 11.98 -14.34
N VAL A 120 -7.18 12.32 -13.05
CA VAL A 120 -6.74 11.41 -11.98
C VAL A 120 -7.63 10.18 -11.93
N VAL A 121 -7.02 8.99 -11.96
CA VAL A 121 -7.71 7.69 -11.83
C VAL A 121 -7.20 6.85 -10.66
N ASN A 122 -6.01 7.16 -10.17
CA ASN A 122 -5.42 6.53 -9.00
C ASN A 122 -4.49 7.52 -8.29
N LYS A 123 -4.41 7.41 -6.96
CA LYS A 123 -3.40 8.09 -6.16
C LYS A 123 -2.86 7.15 -5.08
N ALA A 124 -1.62 7.37 -4.68
CA ALA A 124 -0.96 6.67 -3.59
C ALA A 124 -0.04 7.62 -2.84
N ILE A 125 0.02 7.48 -1.51
CA ILE A 125 1.07 8.07 -0.67
C ILE A 125 1.79 6.94 0.06
N THR A 126 3.11 7.00 0.12
CA THR A 126 3.95 6.05 0.87
C THR A 126 5.01 6.80 1.68
N GLY A 127 5.60 6.15 2.70
CA GLY A 127 6.67 6.72 3.50
C GLY A 127 6.24 7.88 4.42
N PHE A 128 4.94 8.09 4.59
CA PHE A 128 4.39 9.02 5.57
C PHE A 128 4.05 8.28 6.87
N LEU A 129 4.31 8.89 8.02
CA LEU A 129 4.00 8.33 9.33
C LEU A 129 3.54 9.43 10.30
N PHE A 130 2.33 9.30 10.85
CA PHE A 130 1.86 10.22 11.88
C PHE A 130 2.64 10.05 13.18
N LYS A 131 2.91 11.16 13.86
CA LYS A 131 3.39 11.15 15.24
C LYS A 131 2.21 11.06 16.21
N ARG A 132 1.94 9.85 16.71
CA ARG A 132 0.88 9.56 17.69
C ARG A 132 1.21 8.33 18.53
N ASP A 133 0.68 8.28 19.74
CA ASP A 133 0.84 7.14 20.65
C ASP A 133 0.12 5.89 20.11
N SER A 134 0.61 4.70 20.46
CA SER A 134 0.03 3.40 20.09
C SER A 134 -1.13 3.00 21.00
N ASN A 135 -2.37 3.13 20.53
CA ASN A 135 -3.56 2.83 21.33
C ASN A 135 -4.38 1.64 20.82
N ILE A 136 -4.29 1.31 19.53
CA ILE A 136 -5.08 0.25 18.89
C ILE A 136 -4.32 -1.08 18.98
N GLY A 137 -4.86 -2.01 19.76
CA GLY A 137 -4.30 -3.35 19.93
C GLY A 137 -4.96 -4.41 19.05
N LEU A 138 -4.46 -5.64 19.15
CA LEU A 138 -4.98 -6.81 18.44
C LEU A 138 -6.46 -7.07 18.76
N THR A 139 -6.89 -6.83 20.01
CA THR A 139 -8.30 -6.96 20.41
C THR A 139 -9.18 -5.97 19.61
N ASN A 140 -8.78 -4.70 19.50
CA ASN A 140 -9.52 -3.71 18.71
C ASN A 140 -9.60 -4.11 17.22
N PHE A 141 -8.50 -4.59 16.65
CA PHE A 141 -8.46 -5.07 15.27
C PHE A 141 -9.42 -6.25 15.05
N ASN A 142 -9.45 -7.21 15.98
CA ASN A 142 -10.32 -8.39 15.88
C ASN A 142 -11.81 -8.01 15.96
N GLU A 143 -12.15 -7.04 16.79
CA GLU A 143 -13.52 -6.52 16.96
C GLU A 143 -14.02 -5.69 15.77
N LEU A 144 -13.14 -5.10 14.95
CA LEU A 144 -13.53 -4.34 13.77
C LEU A 144 -14.31 -5.22 12.79
N ALA A 145 -15.58 -4.90 12.57
CA ALA A 145 -16.46 -5.65 11.67
C ALA A 145 -16.25 -5.26 10.20
N LEU A 146 -16.39 -6.22 9.28
CA LEU A 146 -16.61 -5.90 7.87
C LEU A 146 -17.89 -5.08 7.72
N GLY A 147 -17.92 -4.18 6.75
CA GLY A 147 -19.02 -3.24 6.55
C GLY A 147 -18.97 -1.99 7.43
N THR A 148 -18.02 -1.89 8.39
CA THR A 148 -17.78 -0.63 9.13
C THR A 148 -17.39 0.45 8.14
N SER A 149 -17.93 1.67 8.29
CA SER A 149 -17.64 2.74 7.35
C SER A 149 -16.21 3.27 7.51
N TYR A 150 -15.61 3.80 6.44
CA TYR A 150 -14.31 4.45 6.50
C TYR A 150 -14.29 5.58 7.53
N ALA A 151 -15.36 6.38 7.58
CA ALA A 151 -15.50 7.47 8.53
C ALA A 151 -15.50 6.97 9.98
N ASP A 152 -16.20 5.87 10.28
CA ASP A 152 -16.24 5.29 11.63
C ASP A 152 -14.88 4.71 12.03
N VAL A 153 -14.17 4.07 11.10
CA VAL A 153 -12.80 3.60 11.36
C VAL A 153 -11.88 4.77 11.68
N VAL A 154 -11.87 5.82 10.85
CA VAL A 154 -11.03 7.00 11.06
C VAL A 154 -11.40 7.74 12.35
N ALA A 155 -12.67 7.77 12.74
CA ALA A 155 -13.09 8.39 13.99
C ALA A 155 -12.48 7.72 15.24
N VAL A 156 -12.20 6.41 15.17
CA VAL A 156 -11.65 5.64 16.30
C VAL A 156 -10.13 5.46 16.16
N TRP A 157 -9.64 5.13 14.97
CA TRP A 157 -8.24 4.75 14.73
C TRP A 157 -7.40 5.95 14.28
N GLY A 158 -8.04 7.07 13.94
CA GLY A 158 -7.42 8.17 13.20
C GLY A 158 -7.19 7.81 11.74
N GLU A 159 -6.66 8.76 10.98
CA GLU A 159 -6.35 8.55 9.55
C GLU A 159 -5.25 7.49 9.36
N PRO A 160 -5.25 6.75 8.25
CA PRO A 160 -4.16 5.85 7.91
C PRO A 160 -2.89 6.64 7.64
N ASP A 161 -1.74 6.03 7.90
CA ASP A 161 -0.44 6.62 7.62
C ASP A 161 -0.21 6.71 6.10
N ILE A 162 -0.53 5.62 5.41
CA ILE A 162 -0.41 5.54 3.96
C ILE A 162 -1.67 4.92 3.36
N TYR A 163 -2.03 5.34 2.15
CA TYR A 163 -3.11 4.69 1.42
C TYR A 163 -2.99 4.87 -0.09
N THR A 164 -3.71 4.00 -0.78
CA THR A 164 -3.98 4.08 -2.21
C THR A 164 -5.47 4.24 -2.42
N GLU A 165 -5.87 5.00 -3.43
CA GLU A 165 -7.28 5.19 -3.81
C GLU A 165 -7.43 5.07 -5.32
N SER A 166 -8.48 4.37 -5.74
CA SER A 166 -8.87 4.21 -7.15
C SER A 166 -10.38 4.12 -7.28
N LYS A 167 -10.89 4.41 -8.49
CA LYS A 167 -12.28 4.16 -8.84
C LYS A 167 -12.36 3.45 -10.20
N VAL A 168 -13.08 2.34 -10.23
CA VAL A 168 -13.21 1.48 -11.40
C VAL A 168 -14.66 1.00 -11.49
N LEU A 169 -15.28 1.17 -12.65
CA LEU A 169 -16.67 0.77 -12.91
C LEU A 169 -17.65 1.31 -11.85
N GLY A 170 -17.47 2.56 -11.46
CA GLY A 170 -18.28 3.26 -10.46
C GLY A 170 -17.91 2.94 -9.01
N SER A 171 -17.17 1.87 -8.74
CA SER A 171 -16.83 1.44 -7.37
C SER A 171 -15.50 2.03 -6.91
N LYS A 172 -15.50 2.62 -5.72
CA LYS A 172 -14.29 3.17 -5.08
C LYS A 172 -13.59 2.09 -4.27
N SER A 173 -12.27 2.01 -4.41
CA SER A 173 -11.42 1.14 -3.59
C SER A 173 -10.33 1.95 -2.92
N VAL A 174 -10.20 1.80 -1.59
CA VAL A 174 -9.12 2.39 -0.78
C VAL A 174 -8.38 1.27 -0.06
N GLY A 175 -7.08 1.12 -0.33
CA GLY A 175 -6.20 0.25 0.46
C GLY A 175 -5.39 1.11 1.41
N ALA A 176 -5.61 0.97 2.72
CA ALA A 176 -5.08 1.86 3.74
C ALA A 176 -4.31 1.11 4.83
N THR A 177 -3.17 1.64 5.25
CA THR A 177 -2.31 1.04 6.26
C THR A 177 -2.08 1.99 7.43
N TRP A 178 -2.25 1.47 8.63
CA TRP A 178 -1.89 2.11 9.89
C TRP A 178 -0.62 1.43 10.40
N PHE A 179 0.44 2.23 10.56
CA PHE A 179 1.67 1.85 11.26
C PHE A 179 1.73 2.55 12.62
N SER A 180 1.33 3.82 12.67
CA SER A 180 1.21 4.56 13.91
C SER A 180 -0.18 4.35 14.54
N ASN A 181 -0.31 4.64 15.83
CA ASN A 181 -1.48 4.27 16.66
C ASN A 181 -1.71 2.76 16.81
N ILE A 182 -0.82 1.92 16.27
CA ILE A 182 -0.87 0.46 16.38
C ILE A 182 0.07 -0.01 17.48
N LYS A 183 -0.42 -0.92 18.33
CA LYS A 183 0.41 -1.69 19.25
C LYS A 183 0.90 -2.96 18.57
N GLY A 184 2.16 -3.28 18.76
CA GLY A 184 2.73 -4.52 18.25
C GLY A 184 4.03 -4.90 18.91
N SER A 185 4.46 -6.13 18.61
CA SER A 185 5.70 -6.70 19.12
C SER A 185 6.95 -6.22 18.36
N ASP A 186 6.76 -5.58 17.21
CA ASP A 186 7.81 -5.10 16.31
C ASP A 186 7.49 -3.66 15.83
N PRO A 187 8.49 -2.79 15.59
CA PRO A 187 8.29 -1.45 15.05
C PRO A 187 7.59 -1.39 13.67
N ALA A 188 7.55 -2.50 12.91
CA ALA A 188 6.86 -2.61 11.63
C ALA A 188 5.43 -3.17 11.76
N ALA A 189 4.95 -3.42 12.99
CA ALA A 189 3.58 -3.87 13.22
C ALA A 189 2.57 -2.91 12.61
N ASN A 190 1.53 -3.45 11.98
CA ASN A 190 0.58 -2.66 11.22
C ASN A 190 -0.77 -3.34 11.06
N ALA A 191 -1.77 -2.52 10.72
CA ALA A 191 -3.06 -2.97 10.22
C ALA A 191 -3.26 -2.47 8.80
N PHE A 192 -3.68 -3.36 7.90
CA PHE A 192 -4.06 -3.05 6.53
C PHE A 192 -5.55 -3.32 6.33
N LEU A 193 -6.28 -2.32 5.85
CA LEU A 193 -7.71 -2.42 5.56
C LEU A 193 -7.96 -2.08 4.10
N VAL A 194 -8.83 -2.86 3.46
CA VAL A 194 -9.39 -2.51 2.14
C VAL A 194 -10.82 -2.04 2.35
N PHE A 195 -11.13 -0.86 1.84
CA PHE A 195 -12.48 -0.32 1.79
C PHE A 195 -12.99 -0.37 0.36
N THR A 196 -14.21 -0.90 0.18
CA THR A 196 -14.95 -0.82 -1.08
C THR A 196 -16.20 0.01 -0.83
N ASP A 197 -16.41 1.04 -1.63
CA ASP A 197 -17.53 1.98 -1.50
C ASP A 197 -17.72 2.45 -0.05
N ASP A 198 -16.62 2.92 0.54
CA ASP A 198 -16.53 3.48 1.89
C ASP A 198 -16.81 2.51 3.05
N SER A 199 -16.79 1.20 2.80
CA SER A 199 -16.99 0.18 3.84
C SER A 199 -15.86 -0.84 3.87
N VAL A 200 -15.45 -1.28 5.07
CA VAL A 200 -14.41 -2.32 5.25
C VAL A 200 -14.83 -3.59 4.52
N ALA A 201 -14.08 -3.96 3.49
CA ALA A 201 -14.26 -5.17 2.69
C ALA A 201 -13.27 -6.27 3.11
N GLN A 202 -12.05 -5.89 3.50
CA GLN A 202 -11.01 -6.82 3.94
C GLN A 202 -10.17 -6.18 5.06
N LYS A 203 -9.58 -7.02 5.91
CA LYS A 203 -8.66 -6.61 6.96
C LYS A 203 -7.55 -7.64 7.13
N GLU A 204 -6.32 -7.15 7.27
CA GLU A 204 -5.13 -7.94 7.58
C GLU A 204 -4.29 -7.18 8.63
N GLN A 205 -3.51 -7.91 9.42
CA GLN A 205 -2.58 -7.31 10.37
C GLN A 205 -1.26 -8.08 10.38
N THR A 206 -0.20 -7.38 10.75
CA THR A 206 1.12 -7.96 10.99
C THR A 206 1.58 -7.57 12.39
N ASP A 207 1.99 -8.56 13.18
CA ASP A 207 2.63 -8.42 14.50
C ASP A 207 1.91 -7.50 15.52
N MET A 208 0.59 -7.35 15.39
CA MET A 208 -0.22 -6.60 16.36
C MET A 208 -0.35 -7.35 17.68
N THR A 209 -0.31 -6.60 18.79
CA THR A 209 -0.48 -7.09 20.17
C THR A 209 -1.37 -6.15 20.98
N ASP A 210 -1.70 -6.49 22.23
CA ASP A 210 -2.45 -5.62 23.16
C ASP A 210 -1.58 -4.87 24.16
#